data_AF-X0U7V2-F1
#
_entry.id   AF-X0U7V2-F1
#
_cell.length_a   1.000
_cell.length_b   1.000
_cell.length_c   1.000
_cell.angle_alpha   90.00
_cell.angle_beta   90.00
_cell.angle_gamma   90.00
#
_symmetry.space_group_name_H-M   'P 1'
#
loop_
_entity.id
_entity.type
_entity.pdbx_description
1 polymer ?
#
loop_
_entity_poly.entity_id
_entity_poly.type
_entity_poly.pdbx_seq_one_letter_code
_entity_poly.pdbx_strand_id
1 'polypeptide(L)'
;MGFMGRPKFLQTPNMDRMARQGAHIQKAFVTTALCSPSRASVLTGQYSHKHGVIDNNTRVPEGTIFFPQYLQKTGYETAFIGKWHMGRENSDPRPGFDKWISFRGQGDYYDPTLNIDGKESKVEGYVTDLLTDYALEWLKKDRNKPFFLYLSHKAVHGMFRPAKRHLGRYNDVPLEYSRTMANTEENYKGKPRWVKEQRNSWHGVDYMYHGKMDFDT
;
A
#
# COMPACT_ATOMS: atom_id res chain seq x y z
N MET A 1 -5.44 13.44 2.32
CA MET A 1 -6.89 13.12 2.30
C MET A 1 -7.66 14.43 2.27
N GLY A 2 -8.65 14.58 1.38
CA GLY A 2 -9.39 15.82 1.16
C GLY A 2 -10.04 16.38 2.43
N PHE A 3 -10.67 15.53 3.24
CA PHE A 3 -11.28 15.96 4.52
C PHE A 3 -10.27 16.52 5.55
N MET A 4 -8.97 16.28 5.38
CA MET A 4 -7.91 16.85 6.21
C MET A 4 -7.51 18.26 5.77
N GLY A 5 -8.04 18.76 4.64
CA GLY A 5 -7.81 20.10 4.11
C GLY A 5 -6.38 20.37 3.62
N ARG A 6 -5.55 19.32 3.47
CA ARG A 6 -4.13 19.45 3.07
C ARG A 6 -3.69 18.32 2.13
N PRO A 7 -3.22 18.64 0.91
CA PRO A 7 -3.24 19.97 0.28
C PRO A 7 -4.67 20.39 -0.10
N LYS A 8 -4.93 21.71 -0.18
CA LYS A 8 -6.28 22.28 -0.35
C LYS A 8 -7.01 21.81 -1.62
N PHE A 9 -6.25 21.53 -2.68
CA PHE A 9 -6.79 21.12 -3.97
C PHE A 9 -7.18 19.64 -4.03
N LEU A 10 -6.70 18.81 -3.10
CA LEU A 10 -6.88 17.37 -3.17
C LEU A 10 -8.32 16.99 -2.86
N GLN A 11 -9.01 16.45 -3.86
CA GLN A 11 -10.38 15.96 -3.71
C GLN A 11 -10.40 14.43 -3.53
N THR A 12 -10.99 13.94 -2.43
CA THR A 12 -11.20 12.50 -2.18
C THR A 12 -12.62 12.21 -1.70
N PRO A 13 -13.66 12.56 -2.47
CA PRO A 13 -15.05 12.60 -1.99
C PRO A 13 -15.54 11.28 -1.38
N ASN A 14 -15.13 10.13 -1.93
CA ASN A 14 -15.50 8.81 -1.41
C ASN A 14 -14.86 8.51 -0.04
N MET A 15 -13.60 8.88 0.16
CA MET A 15 -12.93 8.69 1.44
C MET A 15 -13.35 9.74 2.47
N ASP A 16 -13.66 10.95 2.02
CA ASP A 16 -14.22 12.00 2.87
C ASP A 16 -15.62 11.60 3.36
N ARG A 17 -16.41 10.91 2.53
CA ARG A 17 -17.69 10.31 2.95
C ARG A 17 -17.47 9.23 4.03
N MET A 18 -16.47 8.35 3.88
CA MET A 18 -16.14 7.36 4.92
C MET A 18 -15.75 8.03 6.25
N ALA A 19 -14.97 9.11 6.21
CA ALA A 19 -14.62 9.86 7.42
C ALA A 19 -15.84 10.52 8.08
N ARG A 20 -16.77 11.09 7.29
CA ARG A 20 -18.00 11.72 7.79
C ARG A 20 -19.01 10.73 8.36
N GLN A 21 -19.08 9.51 7.81
CA GLN A 21 -20.09 8.50 8.17
C GLN A 21 -19.54 7.41 9.10
N GLY A 22 -18.26 7.47 9.45
CA GLY A 22 -17.57 6.49 10.28
C GLY A 22 -16.76 7.15 11.38
N ALA A 23 -15.56 6.61 11.63
CA ALA A 23 -14.63 7.13 12.62
C ALA A 23 -13.29 7.47 11.98
N HIS A 24 -12.70 8.59 12.40
CA HIS A 24 -11.34 9.00 12.04
C HIS A 24 -10.43 8.95 13.27
N ILE A 25 -9.43 8.06 13.24
CA ILE A 25 -8.43 7.95 14.29
C ILE A 25 -7.26 8.88 13.97
N GLN A 26 -7.27 10.08 14.53
CA GLN A 26 -6.27 11.13 14.25
C GLN A 26 -4.83 10.72 14.62
N LYS A 27 -4.68 9.85 15.62
CA LYS A 27 -3.39 9.42 16.17
C LYS A 27 -3.17 7.93 15.95
N ALA A 28 -3.16 7.51 14.69
CA ALA A 28 -2.85 6.15 14.27
C ALA A 28 -1.42 6.08 13.72
N PHE A 29 -0.59 5.19 14.28
CA PHE A 29 0.82 5.06 13.91
C PHE A 29 1.14 3.63 13.48
N VAL A 30 1.95 3.50 12.42
CA VAL A 30 2.57 2.22 12.08
C VAL A 30 3.75 1.95 13.01
N THR A 31 3.99 0.68 13.30
CA THR A 31 5.11 0.24 14.14
C THR A 31 6.46 0.38 13.44
N THR A 32 6.49 0.14 12.12
CA THR A 32 7.67 0.26 11.27
C THR A 32 7.26 0.94 9.96
N ALA A 33 7.85 2.08 9.63
CA ALA A 33 7.54 2.86 8.42
C ALA A 33 8.17 2.28 7.14
N LEU A 34 7.98 0.97 6.90
CA LEU A 34 8.47 0.24 5.74
C LEU A 34 7.43 -0.79 5.29
N CYS A 35 7.31 -1.03 3.99
CA CYS A 35 6.18 -1.77 3.40
C CYS A 35 5.96 -3.16 4.02
N SER A 36 6.96 -4.04 3.94
CA SER A 36 6.78 -5.45 4.33
C SER A 36 6.65 -5.61 5.85
N PRO A 37 7.48 -4.97 6.70
CA PRO A 37 7.30 -5.01 8.14
C PRO A 37 5.96 -4.44 8.61
N SER A 38 5.51 -3.31 8.05
CA SER A 38 4.21 -2.72 8.41
C SER A 38 3.05 -3.65 8.08
N ARG A 39 3.07 -4.30 6.91
CA ARG A 39 2.04 -5.26 6.49
C ARG A 39 2.03 -6.50 7.37
N ALA A 40 3.21 -7.02 7.69
CA ALA A 40 3.35 -8.13 8.61
C ALA A 40 2.77 -7.79 9.99
N SER A 41 3.07 -6.59 10.53
CA SER A 41 2.51 -6.16 11.81
C SER A 41 0.98 -6.09 11.80
N VAL A 42 0.37 -5.57 10.73
CA VAL A 42 -1.10 -5.53 10.58
C VAL A 42 -1.69 -6.94 10.51
N LEU A 43 -1.10 -7.82 9.71
CA LEU A 43 -1.64 -9.17 9.47
C LEU A 43 -1.39 -10.15 10.61
N THR A 44 -0.38 -9.92 11.45
CA THR A 44 -0.05 -10.78 12.60
C THR A 44 -0.51 -10.19 13.93
N GLY A 45 -0.75 -8.88 14.00
CA GLY A 45 -0.98 -8.16 15.26
C GLY A 45 0.29 -8.03 16.13
N GLN A 46 1.48 -8.26 15.56
CA GLN A 46 2.74 -8.28 16.30
C GLN A 46 3.70 -7.17 15.84
N TYR A 47 4.68 -6.84 16.68
CA TYR A 47 5.80 -5.98 16.29
C TYR A 47 6.84 -6.75 15.45
N SER A 48 7.68 -6.02 14.71
CA SER A 48 8.69 -6.60 13.81
C SER A 48 9.68 -7.55 14.49
N HIS A 49 10.07 -7.26 15.72
CA HIS A 49 10.94 -8.12 16.52
C HIS A 49 10.29 -9.46 16.92
N LYS A 50 8.96 -9.62 16.76
CA LYS A 50 8.25 -10.88 17.01
C LYS A 50 7.94 -11.64 15.72
N HIS A 51 7.41 -10.97 14.70
CA HIS A 51 7.06 -11.63 13.44
C HIS A 51 8.25 -11.81 12.47
N GLY A 52 9.43 -11.29 12.78
CA GLY A 52 10.67 -11.55 12.03
C GLY A 52 10.84 -10.84 10.69
N VAL A 53 9.77 -10.35 10.05
CA VAL A 53 9.85 -9.49 8.84
C VAL A 53 10.38 -8.10 9.18
N ILE A 54 11.70 -7.88 9.05
CA ILE A 54 12.38 -6.65 9.48
C ILE A 54 12.67 -5.64 8.35
N ASP A 55 12.71 -6.09 7.10
CA ASP A 55 12.86 -5.22 5.93
C ASP A 55 12.00 -5.69 4.73
N ASN A 56 12.18 -5.08 3.55
CA ASN A 56 11.42 -5.44 2.34
C ASN A 56 11.94 -6.70 1.61
N ASN A 57 13.05 -7.28 2.06
CA ASN A 57 13.69 -8.44 1.44
C ASN A 57 13.54 -9.70 2.31
N THR A 58 13.30 -9.52 3.61
CA THR A 58 13.09 -10.58 4.57
C THR A 58 11.83 -11.37 4.21
N ARG A 59 11.98 -12.67 4.01
CA ARG A 59 10.85 -13.58 3.79
C ARG A 59 10.04 -13.73 5.07
N VAL A 60 8.74 -13.98 4.92
CA VAL A 60 7.89 -14.37 6.06
C VAL A 60 8.48 -15.64 6.69
N PRO A 61 8.77 -15.66 8.01
CA PRO A 61 9.21 -16.86 8.68
C PRO A 61 8.20 -18.00 8.54
N GLU A 62 8.69 -19.23 8.38
CA GLU A 62 7.84 -20.41 8.32
C GLU A 62 6.99 -20.54 9.60
N GLY A 63 5.74 -20.99 9.44
CA GLY A 63 4.80 -21.09 10.55
C GLY A 63 4.17 -19.78 11.02
N THR A 64 4.48 -18.64 10.38
CA THR A 64 3.83 -17.36 10.71
C THR A 64 2.31 -17.46 10.48
N ILE A 65 1.54 -17.16 11.53
CA ILE A 65 0.08 -17.14 11.47
C ILE A 65 -0.40 -15.71 11.22
N PHE A 66 -1.24 -15.54 10.20
CA PHE A 66 -1.93 -14.29 9.91
C PHE A 66 -3.37 -14.37 10.40
N PHE A 67 -3.93 -13.25 10.87
CA PHE A 67 -5.28 -13.24 11.45
C PHE A 67 -6.39 -13.75 10.52
N PRO A 68 -6.31 -13.65 9.18
CA PRO A 68 -7.33 -14.25 8.30
C PRO A 68 -7.46 -15.77 8.45
N GLN A 69 -6.40 -16.48 8.89
CA GLN A 69 -6.50 -17.90 9.23
C GLN A 69 -7.40 -18.15 10.44
N TYR A 70 -7.41 -17.24 11.43
CA TYR A 70 -8.37 -17.33 12.54
C TYR A 70 -9.80 -17.07 12.06
N LEU A 71 -10.00 -16.12 11.13
CA LEU A 71 -11.31 -15.85 10.56
C LEU A 71 -11.89 -17.06 9.81
N GLN A 72 -11.08 -17.72 8.97
CA GLN A 72 -11.49 -18.94 8.28
C GLN A 72 -11.97 -20.04 9.25
N LYS A 73 -11.26 -20.23 10.37
CA LYS A 73 -11.67 -21.19 11.42
C LYS A 73 -13.02 -20.87 12.05
N THR A 74 -13.44 -19.60 12.03
CA THR A 74 -14.74 -19.15 12.53
C THR A 74 -15.83 -19.08 11.45
N GLY A 75 -15.56 -19.57 10.24
CA GLY A 75 -16.55 -19.68 9.17
C GLY A 75 -16.61 -18.49 8.21
N TYR A 76 -15.65 -17.56 8.27
CA TYR A 76 -15.54 -16.48 7.28
C TYR A 76 -15.02 -17.01 5.94
N GLU A 77 -15.56 -16.49 4.84
CA GLU A 77 -14.91 -16.56 3.53
C GLU A 77 -13.91 -15.40 3.41
N THR A 78 -12.67 -15.69 3.01
CA THR A 78 -11.61 -14.68 3.01
C THR A 78 -11.00 -14.47 1.62
N ALA A 79 -10.67 -13.21 1.30
CA ALA A 79 -10.03 -12.85 0.05
C ALA A 79 -8.88 -11.87 0.26
N PHE A 80 -7.81 -12.05 -0.51
CA PHE A 80 -6.73 -11.09 -0.65
C PHE A 80 -6.59 -10.65 -2.11
N ILE A 81 -6.60 -9.34 -2.34
CA ILE A 81 -6.52 -8.77 -3.69
C ILE A 81 -5.53 -7.61 -3.68
N GLY A 82 -4.36 -7.79 -4.29
CA GLY A 82 -3.39 -6.73 -4.57
C GLY A 82 -1.98 -6.98 -4.00
N LYS A 83 -1.38 -5.97 -3.37
CA LYS A 83 0.03 -5.97 -2.98
C LYS A 83 0.28 -6.75 -1.70
N TRP A 84 0.92 -7.91 -1.78
CA TRP A 84 1.41 -8.68 -0.63
C TRP A 84 2.78 -8.20 -0.11
N HIS A 85 3.79 -8.20 -1.00
CA HIS A 85 5.12 -7.61 -0.80
C HIS A 85 6.02 -8.22 0.31
N MET A 86 5.63 -9.30 1.00
CA MET A 86 6.46 -9.98 2.01
C MET A 86 7.17 -11.23 1.47
N GLY A 87 7.84 -11.12 0.31
CA GLY A 87 8.48 -12.25 -0.35
C GLY A 87 8.77 -11.97 -1.82
N ARG A 88 9.44 -10.83 -2.10
CA ARG A 88 9.71 -10.17 -3.41
C ARG A 88 9.51 -11.03 -4.66
N GLU A 89 10.11 -12.21 -4.68
CA GLU A 89 10.22 -13.10 -5.84
C GLU A 89 8.96 -13.88 -6.20
N ASN A 90 8.02 -14.06 -5.26
CA ASN A 90 6.79 -14.82 -5.54
C ASN A 90 5.51 -14.08 -5.13
N SER A 91 4.44 -14.44 -5.83
CA SER A 91 3.11 -13.92 -5.61
C SER A 91 2.10 -15.02 -5.34
N ASP A 92 2.60 -16.17 -4.87
CA ASP A 92 1.83 -17.38 -4.61
C ASP A 92 0.79 -17.17 -3.50
N PRO A 93 -0.32 -17.94 -3.55
CA PRO A 93 -1.33 -17.94 -2.50
C PRO A 93 -0.75 -18.11 -1.09
N ARG A 94 -1.37 -17.42 -0.12
CA ARG A 94 -0.97 -17.49 1.29
C ARG A 94 -2.07 -18.11 2.14
N PRO A 95 -1.71 -18.83 3.21
CA PRO A 95 -2.69 -19.33 4.17
C PRO A 95 -3.57 -18.21 4.72
N GLY A 96 -4.86 -18.49 4.90
CA GLY A 96 -5.83 -17.52 5.42
C GLY A 96 -6.72 -16.87 4.37
N PHE A 97 -6.59 -17.24 3.10
CA PHE A 97 -7.34 -16.63 1.98
C PHE A 97 -7.90 -17.70 1.04
N ASP A 98 -9.23 -17.75 0.90
CA ASP A 98 -9.94 -18.62 -0.05
C ASP A 98 -9.81 -18.11 -1.50
N LYS A 99 -9.76 -16.78 -1.67
CA LYS A 99 -9.48 -16.13 -2.96
C LYS A 99 -8.16 -15.37 -2.87
N TRP A 100 -7.30 -15.56 -3.86
CA TRP A 100 -6.01 -14.90 -3.93
C TRP A 100 -5.76 -14.25 -5.28
N ILE A 101 -5.54 -12.93 -5.26
CA ILE A 101 -5.03 -12.18 -6.42
C ILE A 101 -3.89 -11.30 -5.94
N SER A 102 -2.68 -11.49 -6.47
CA SER A 102 -1.52 -10.69 -6.09
C SER A 102 -0.56 -10.49 -7.26
N PHE A 103 0.50 -9.72 -7.05
CA PHE A 103 1.62 -9.55 -7.98
C PHE A 103 2.95 -9.57 -7.23
N ARG A 104 4.03 -9.84 -7.97
CA ARG A 104 5.39 -9.89 -7.43
C ARG A 104 5.94 -8.49 -7.13
N GLY A 105 6.82 -8.40 -6.16
CA GLY A 105 7.50 -7.16 -5.77
C GLY A 105 6.56 -5.96 -5.61
N GLN A 106 6.85 -4.89 -6.35
CA GLN A 106 6.12 -3.63 -6.29
C GLN A 106 4.93 -3.56 -7.25
N GLY A 107 4.80 -4.54 -8.15
CA GLY A 107 3.83 -4.57 -9.25
C GLY A 107 4.03 -3.50 -10.32
N ASP A 108 3.25 -3.57 -11.39
CA ASP A 108 3.19 -2.58 -12.45
C ASP A 108 1.88 -1.77 -12.37
N TYR A 109 1.91 -0.54 -12.87
CA TYR A 109 0.71 0.30 -12.93
C TYR A 109 -0.21 -0.08 -14.10
N TYR A 110 0.39 -0.42 -15.23
CA TYR A 110 -0.30 -0.80 -16.46
C TYR A 110 0.08 -2.21 -16.84
N ASP A 111 -0.92 -2.93 -17.33
CA ASP A 111 -0.82 -4.28 -17.83
C ASP A 111 -0.07 -5.21 -16.87
N PRO A 112 -0.46 -5.32 -15.59
CA PRO A 112 0.32 -6.08 -14.62
C PRO A 112 0.28 -7.59 -14.91
N THR A 113 1.34 -8.29 -14.52
CA THR A 113 1.27 -9.75 -14.33
C THR A 113 0.68 -10.03 -12.95
N LEU A 114 -0.47 -10.69 -12.92
CA LEU A 114 -1.19 -11.06 -11.69
C LEU A 114 -1.14 -12.57 -11.50
N ASN A 115 -0.93 -13.01 -10.27
CA ASN A 115 -1.20 -14.38 -9.83
C ASN A 115 -2.64 -14.45 -9.33
N ILE A 116 -3.46 -15.25 -10.01
CA ILE A 116 -4.86 -15.51 -9.68
C ILE A 116 -4.95 -16.97 -9.26
N ASP A 117 -5.12 -17.21 -7.96
CA ASP A 117 -5.24 -18.53 -7.34
C ASP A 117 -4.14 -19.52 -7.79
N GLY A 118 -2.89 -19.04 -7.82
CA GLY A 118 -1.71 -19.84 -8.17
C GLY A 118 -1.35 -19.81 -9.65
N LYS A 119 -2.13 -19.15 -10.50
CA LYS A 119 -1.86 -19.04 -11.95
C LYS A 119 -1.49 -17.62 -12.33
N GLU A 120 -0.30 -17.45 -12.93
CA GLU A 120 0.12 -16.14 -13.42
C GLU A 120 -0.46 -15.84 -14.79
N SER A 121 -0.97 -14.62 -14.96
CA SER A 121 -1.49 -14.12 -16.22
C SER A 121 -1.16 -12.64 -16.38
N LYS A 122 -0.82 -12.23 -17.60
CA LYS A 122 -0.71 -10.82 -17.98
C LYS A 122 -2.13 -10.28 -18.20
N VAL A 123 -2.51 -9.23 -17.49
CA VAL A 123 -3.85 -8.65 -17.57
C VAL A 123 -3.73 -7.23 -18.07
N GLU A 124 -4.42 -6.88 -19.15
CA GLU A 124 -4.44 -5.52 -19.70
C GLU A 124 -5.24 -4.59 -18.79
N GLY A 125 -4.76 -3.35 -18.60
CA GLY A 125 -5.47 -2.30 -17.89
C GLY A 125 -4.67 -1.65 -16.77
N TYR A 126 -5.34 -0.80 -15.99
CA TYR A 126 -4.72 -0.07 -14.88
C TYR A 126 -4.93 -0.83 -13.56
N VAL A 127 -3.85 -1.16 -12.85
CA VAL A 127 -3.88 -2.07 -11.70
C VAL A 127 -4.87 -1.65 -10.60
N THR A 128 -5.07 -0.36 -10.37
CA THR A 128 -6.03 0.11 -9.34
C THR A 128 -7.46 -0.27 -9.72
N ASP A 129 -7.80 -0.18 -11.01
CA ASP A 129 -9.12 -0.50 -11.53
C ASP A 129 -9.31 -2.01 -11.54
N LEU A 130 -8.34 -2.75 -12.09
CA LEU A 130 -8.35 -4.21 -12.14
C LEU A 130 -8.56 -4.84 -10.75
N LEU A 131 -7.80 -4.40 -9.73
CA LEU A 131 -7.96 -4.92 -8.37
C LEU A 131 -9.34 -4.59 -7.77
N THR A 132 -9.91 -3.44 -8.12
CA THR A 132 -11.27 -3.05 -7.69
C THR A 132 -12.32 -3.91 -8.38
N ASP A 133 -12.17 -4.16 -9.67
CA ASP A 133 -13.10 -4.99 -10.45
C ASP A 133 -13.10 -6.43 -9.95
N TYR A 134 -11.92 -7.01 -9.68
CA TYR A 134 -11.83 -8.33 -9.06
C TYR A 134 -12.45 -8.39 -7.66
N ALA A 135 -12.28 -7.32 -6.86
CA ALA A 135 -12.94 -7.23 -5.56
C ALA A 135 -14.47 -7.19 -5.70
N LEU A 136 -14.99 -6.40 -6.63
CA LEU A 136 -16.43 -6.31 -6.90
C LEU A 136 -16.99 -7.63 -7.45
N GLU A 137 -16.28 -8.28 -8.38
CA GLU A 137 -16.64 -9.60 -8.89
C GLU A 137 -16.72 -10.63 -7.76
N TRP A 138 -15.71 -10.64 -6.89
CA TRP A 138 -15.73 -11.53 -5.73
C TRP A 138 -16.88 -11.18 -4.79
N LEU A 139 -17.17 -9.91 -4.53
CA LEU A 139 -18.24 -9.45 -3.64
C LEU A 139 -19.66 -9.74 -4.15
N LYS A 140 -19.87 -9.75 -5.47
CA LYS A 140 -21.19 -9.97 -6.10
C LYS A 140 -21.75 -11.39 -5.94
N LYS A 141 -20.93 -12.36 -5.51
CA LYS A 141 -21.39 -13.73 -5.27
C LYS A 141 -22.44 -13.76 -4.16
N ASP A 142 -23.46 -14.58 -4.31
CA ASP A 142 -24.40 -14.86 -3.23
C ASP A 142 -23.68 -15.59 -2.09
N ARG A 143 -23.92 -15.15 -0.85
CA ARG A 143 -23.22 -15.66 0.33
C ARG A 143 -24.16 -15.90 1.49
N ASN A 144 -23.96 -17.05 2.12
CA ASN A 144 -24.54 -17.39 3.43
C ASN A 144 -23.52 -17.28 4.58
N LYS A 145 -22.24 -17.00 4.26
CA LYS A 145 -21.15 -16.83 5.24
C LYS A 145 -20.75 -15.35 5.35
N PRO A 146 -20.30 -14.89 6.52
CA PRO A 146 -19.64 -13.59 6.62
C PRO A 146 -18.34 -13.60 5.81
N PHE A 147 -17.86 -12.43 5.41
CA PHE A 147 -16.69 -12.31 4.56
C PHE A 147 -15.65 -11.35 5.12
N PHE A 148 -14.39 -11.57 4.74
CA PHE A 148 -13.30 -10.63 4.96
C PHE A 148 -12.51 -10.45 3.66
N LEU A 149 -12.47 -9.21 3.16
CA LEU A 149 -11.70 -8.83 1.98
C LEU A 149 -10.55 -7.90 2.36
N TYR A 150 -9.33 -8.32 2.06
CA TYR A 150 -8.16 -7.45 2.10
C TYR A 150 -7.86 -6.92 0.68
N LEU A 151 -8.38 -5.73 0.37
CA LEU A 151 -8.07 -5.01 -0.87
C LEU A 151 -6.84 -4.10 -0.67
N SER A 152 -5.72 -4.45 -1.31
CA SER A 152 -4.40 -3.88 -1.08
C SER A 152 -3.84 -3.22 -2.35
N HIS A 153 -4.22 -1.97 -2.63
CA HIS A 153 -3.77 -1.30 -3.86
C HIS A 153 -2.24 -1.06 -3.92
N LYS A 154 -1.71 -1.00 -5.15
CA LYS A 154 -0.34 -0.51 -5.45
C LYS A 154 -0.25 1.00 -5.26
N ALA A 155 -1.24 1.74 -5.78
CA ALA A 155 -1.25 3.19 -5.74
C ALA A 155 -1.25 3.71 -4.30
N VAL A 156 -0.53 4.78 -3.96
CA VAL A 156 0.25 5.70 -4.83
C VAL A 156 1.76 5.46 -4.75
N HIS A 157 2.20 4.20 -4.59
CA HIS A 157 3.63 3.87 -4.49
C HIS A 157 4.43 4.37 -5.71
N GLY A 158 5.71 4.69 -5.52
CA GLY A 158 6.49 5.44 -6.52
C GLY A 158 6.67 4.79 -7.90
N MET A 159 7.26 5.58 -8.79
CA MET A 159 7.04 5.66 -10.25
C MET A 159 5.82 6.48 -10.67
N PHE A 160 4.92 6.80 -9.72
CA PHE A 160 3.86 7.82 -9.81
C PHE A 160 3.06 7.89 -11.14
N ARG A 161 2.75 6.74 -11.78
CA ARG A 161 1.98 6.71 -13.04
C ARG A 161 0.47 6.73 -12.76
N PRO A 162 -0.26 7.83 -13.02
CA PRO A 162 -1.69 7.87 -12.81
C PRO A 162 -2.44 7.06 -13.89
N ALA A 163 -3.71 6.76 -13.63
CA ALA A 163 -4.63 6.32 -14.68
C ALA A 163 -4.73 7.38 -15.78
N LYS A 164 -4.90 6.98 -17.05
CA LYS A 164 -4.96 7.91 -18.20
C LYS A 164 -5.97 9.04 -17.98
N ARG A 165 -7.14 8.70 -17.43
CA ARG A 165 -8.22 9.66 -17.08
C ARG A 165 -7.87 10.71 -16.01
N HIS A 166 -6.73 10.57 -15.33
CA HIS A 166 -6.26 11.51 -14.31
C HIS A 166 -4.98 12.25 -14.73
N LEU A 167 -4.45 11.98 -15.93
CA LEU A 167 -3.31 12.73 -16.46
C LEU A 167 -3.66 14.22 -16.54
N GLY A 168 -2.74 15.07 -16.09
CA GLY A 168 -2.91 16.52 -16.14
C GLY A 168 -3.87 17.13 -15.11
N ARG A 169 -4.57 16.32 -14.29
CA ARG A 169 -5.65 16.79 -13.42
C ARG A 169 -5.27 17.95 -12.49
N TYR A 170 -4.00 18.05 -12.11
CA TYR A 170 -3.50 19.07 -11.18
C TYR A 170 -2.28 19.84 -11.74
N ASN A 171 -2.08 19.88 -13.07
CA ASN A 171 -0.92 20.55 -13.67
C ASN A 171 -0.85 22.06 -13.33
N ASP A 172 -2.01 22.73 -13.35
CA ASP A 172 -2.08 24.18 -13.13
C ASP A 172 -2.31 24.54 -11.65
N VAL A 173 -2.18 23.57 -10.74
CA VAL A 173 -2.41 23.77 -9.32
C VAL A 173 -1.09 24.05 -8.61
N PRO A 174 -0.94 25.19 -7.93
CA PRO A 174 0.28 25.49 -7.19
C PRO A 174 0.48 24.47 -6.05
N LEU A 175 1.63 23.81 -6.06
CA LEU A 175 2.05 22.88 -5.01
C LEU A 175 2.60 23.67 -3.82
N GLU A 176 1.87 23.63 -2.70
CA GLU A 176 2.37 24.13 -1.41
C GLU A 176 3.20 23.02 -0.72
N TYR A 177 4.53 23.13 -0.73
CA TYR A 177 5.38 22.18 0.00
C TYR A 177 5.19 22.30 1.52
N SER A 178 5.31 21.16 2.21
CA SER A 178 5.31 21.16 3.68
C SER A 178 6.49 21.94 4.23
N ARG A 179 6.28 22.72 5.30
CA ARG A 179 7.38 23.39 6.04
C ARG A 179 8.47 22.42 6.48
N THR A 180 8.11 21.16 6.75
CA THR A 180 9.04 20.11 7.19
C THR A 180 9.86 19.51 6.04
N MET A 181 9.54 19.82 4.78
CA MET A 181 10.33 19.42 3.60
C MET A 181 11.53 20.35 3.40
N ALA A 182 11.42 21.62 3.82
CA ALA A 182 12.45 22.63 3.61
C ALA A 182 13.81 22.20 4.20
N ASN A 183 14.88 22.43 3.45
CA ASN A 183 16.25 22.14 3.87
C ASN A 183 16.74 23.24 4.82
N THR A 184 16.40 23.13 6.10
CA THR A 184 16.75 24.13 7.13
C THR A 184 17.37 23.46 8.35
N GLU A 185 18.25 24.17 9.05
CA GLU A 185 18.88 23.68 10.28
C GLU A 185 17.85 23.28 11.34
N GLU A 186 16.79 24.07 11.50
CA GLU A 186 15.71 23.80 12.45
C GLU A 186 15.01 22.46 12.13
N ASN A 187 14.76 22.17 10.85
CA ASN A 187 14.22 20.87 10.44
C ASN A 187 15.20 19.70 10.69
N TYR A 188 16.47 19.94 11.00
CA TYR A 188 17.45 18.91 11.36
C TYR A 188 17.83 18.88 12.83
N LYS A 189 17.35 19.83 13.63
CA LYS A 189 17.66 19.93 15.04
C LYS A 189 17.22 18.66 15.78
N GLY A 190 18.14 18.07 16.54
CA GLY A 190 17.91 16.83 17.29
C GLY A 190 17.78 15.55 16.44
N LYS A 191 17.85 15.62 15.10
CA LYS A 191 17.77 14.44 14.25
C LYS A 191 19.14 13.76 14.15
N PRO A 192 19.21 12.41 14.23
CA PRO A 192 20.45 11.68 14.05
C PRO A 192 20.94 11.77 12.59
N ARG A 193 22.25 11.59 12.39
CA ARG A 193 22.90 11.71 11.07
C ARG A 193 22.21 10.90 9.97
N TRP A 194 21.87 9.65 10.25
CA TRP A 194 21.22 8.77 9.28
C TRP A 194 19.85 9.29 8.78
N VAL A 195 19.11 10.04 9.61
CA VAL A 195 17.86 10.69 9.19
C VAL A 195 18.15 11.88 8.27
N LYS A 196 19.21 12.65 8.57
CA LYS A 196 19.61 13.78 7.72
C LYS A 196 20.01 13.30 6.33
N GLU A 197 20.75 12.19 6.27
CA GLU A 197 21.21 11.57 5.03
C GLU A 197 20.07 10.97 4.17
N GLN A 198 18.90 10.66 4.75
CA GLN A 198 17.75 10.15 3.99
C GLN A 198 17.26 11.11 2.90
N ARG A 199 17.55 12.42 3.00
CA ARG A 199 17.18 13.38 1.96
C ARG A 199 17.82 13.06 0.60
N ASN A 200 19.00 12.43 0.61
CA ASN A 200 19.75 11.98 -0.57
C ASN A 200 19.68 10.45 -0.79
N SER A 201 18.68 9.76 -0.22
CA SER A 201 18.51 8.32 -0.41
C SER A 201 17.61 7.99 -1.60
N TRP A 202 17.44 6.69 -1.90
CA TRP A 202 16.54 6.20 -2.94
C TRP A 202 15.11 6.76 -2.88
N HIS A 203 14.59 7.08 -1.69
CA HIS A 203 13.26 7.69 -1.51
C HIS A 203 13.34 9.15 -1.02
N GLY A 204 14.54 9.75 -1.08
CA GLY A 204 14.79 11.11 -0.63
C GLY A 204 14.28 12.16 -1.62
N VAL A 205 13.95 13.34 -1.11
CA VAL A 205 13.43 14.45 -1.93
C VAL A 205 14.49 15.11 -2.82
N ASP A 206 15.79 14.91 -2.55
CA ASP A 206 16.88 15.53 -3.33
C ASP A 206 17.58 14.58 -4.29
N TYR A 207 17.39 13.29 -4.12
CA TYR A 207 18.07 12.28 -4.92
C TYR A 207 17.19 11.05 -5.16
N MET A 208 15.92 11.32 -5.45
CA MET A 208 14.90 10.30 -5.59
C MET A 208 15.29 9.31 -6.70
N TYR A 209 15.16 8.01 -6.41
CA TYR A 209 15.49 6.93 -7.34
C TYR A 209 16.91 7.02 -7.94
N HIS A 210 17.88 7.49 -7.15
CA HIS A 210 19.26 7.76 -7.59
C HIS A 210 19.33 8.80 -8.71
N GLY A 211 18.57 9.89 -8.57
CA GLY A 211 18.52 10.98 -9.55
C GLY A 211 17.80 10.61 -10.86
N LYS A 212 17.11 9.47 -10.90
CA LYS A 212 16.31 9.06 -12.08
C LYS A 212 14.95 9.75 -12.16
N MET A 213 14.56 10.45 -11.10
CA MET A 213 13.28 11.12 -10.99
C MET A 213 13.47 12.41 -10.21
N ASP A 214 12.97 13.52 -10.74
CA ASP A 214 12.88 14.76 -10.00
C ASP A 214 11.66 14.73 -9.07
N PHE A 215 11.66 15.54 -8.02
CA PHE A 215 10.50 15.64 -7.13
C PHE A 215 9.30 16.30 -7.82
N ASP A 216 9.57 17.25 -8.72
CA ASP A 216 8.56 18.12 -9.33
C ASP A 216 8.17 17.76 -10.78
N THR A 217 8.79 16.73 -11.37
CA THR A 217 8.54 16.30 -12.77
C THR A 217 8.17 14.82 -12.84
#